data_AF-A0AA41SM96-F1
#
_entry.id   AF-A0AA41SM96-F1
#
_cell.length_a   1.000
_cell.length_b   1.000
_cell.length_c   1.000
_cell.angle_alpha   90.00
_cell.angle_beta   90.00
_cell.angle_gamma   90.00
#
_symmetry.space_group_name_H-M   'P 1'
#
loop_
_entity.id
_entity.type
_entity.pdbx_description
1 polymer ?
#
loop_
_entity_poly.entity_id
_entity_poly.type
_entity_poly.pdbx_seq_one_letter_code
_entity_poly.pdbx_strand_id
1 'polypeptide(L)'
;QRLDNGIDAEAKRQLTDDTVNSEAKLHALYLKWLAINEDYHFDVEDEKAYKERFGKFMDNARYINMRNKSASSTVCGLNPYSDLSATEFGSSRYKSYPKKANQVIAGIAEYMDNKAN
;
A
#
# COMPACT_ATOMS: atom_id res chain seq x y z
N GLN A 1 6.84 -15.82 30.80
CA GLN A 1 8.08 -15.29 30.22
C GLN A 1 7.75 -14.86 28.79
N ARG A 2 8.20 -13.67 28.41
CA ARG A 2 7.94 -12.87 27.20
C ARG A 2 7.75 -13.63 25.88
N LEU A 3 6.81 -13.13 25.07
CA LEU A 3 7.06 -12.84 23.66
C LEU A 3 6.52 -11.44 23.35
N ASP A 4 7.34 -10.45 23.69
CA ASP A 4 7.32 -9.12 23.08
C ASP A 4 7.60 -9.30 21.58
N ASN A 5 6.57 -9.58 20.78
CA ASN A 5 6.70 -9.61 19.32
C ASN A 5 6.55 -8.17 18.81
N GLY A 6 7.66 -7.43 18.85
CA GLY A 6 7.82 -6.04 18.39
C GLY A 6 7.55 -5.78 16.90
N ILE A 7 6.76 -6.64 16.24
CA ILE A 7 6.31 -6.50 14.86
C ILE A 7 4.89 -5.89 14.79
N ASP A 8 4.08 -5.99 15.87
CA ASP A 8 2.67 -5.54 15.86
C ASP A 8 2.48 -4.02 16.05
N ALA A 9 3.43 -3.32 16.67
CA ALA A 9 3.30 -1.88 16.94
C ALA A 9 3.57 -1.02 15.70
N GLU A 10 4.46 -1.49 14.82
CA GLU A 10 4.94 -0.71 13.68
C GLU A 10 4.00 -0.82 12.47
N ALA A 11 3.41 -1.99 12.24
CA ALA A 11 2.34 -2.18 11.26
C ALA A 11 1.05 -1.40 11.63
N LYS A 12 0.71 -1.33 12.93
CA LYS A 12 -0.37 -0.44 13.43
C LYS A 12 -0.04 1.04 13.27
N ARG A 13 1.24 1.42 13.26
CA ARG A 13 1.66 2.84 13.26
C ARG A 13 1.44 3.54 11.93
N GLN A 14 1.40 2.81 10.81
CA GLN A 14 1.31 3.42 9.48
C GLN A 14 -0.13 3.64 9.00
N LEU A 15 -1.09 2.86 9.50
CA LEU A 15 -2.50 2.97 9.13
C LEU A 15 -3.34 3.43 10.32
N THR A 16 -3.37 4.75 10.50
CA THR A 16 -4.18 5.43 11.52
C THR A 16 -5.33 6.20 10.86
N ASP A 17 -6.29 6.69 11.64
CA ASP A 17 -7.35 7.57 11.13
C ASP A 17 -6.80 8.81 10.42
N ASP A 18 -5.75 9.40 10.99
CA ASP A 18 -5.05 10.54 10.40
C ASP A 18 -4.49 10.21 9.02
N THR A 19 -4.01 8.99 8.80
CA THR A 19 -3.52 8.55 7.51
C THR A 19 -4.66 8.30 6.53
N VAL A 20 -5.68 7.51 6.91
CA VAL A 20 -6.73 7.08 5.97
C VAL A 20 -7.77 8.16 5.63
N ASN A 21 -7.83 9.24 6.42
CA ASN A 21 -8.70 10.39 6.16
C ASN A 21 -8.00 11.51 5.36
N SER A 22 -6.72 11.33 4.99
CA SER A 22 -5.98 12.28 4.18
C SER A 22 -5.51 11.62 2.89
N GLU A 23 -6.06 12.06 1.76
CA GLU A 23 -5.66 11.55 0.44
C GLU A 23 -4.17 11.76 0.17
N ALA A 24 -3.61 12.90 0.56
CA ALA A 24 -2.17 13.17 0.44
C ALA A 24 -1.31 12.18 1.25
N LYS A 25 -1.73 11.82 2.46
CA LYS A 25 -1.02 10.83 3.29
C LYS A 25 -1.17 9.41 2.75
N LEU A 26 -2.36 9.05 2.26
CA LEU A 26 -2.59 7.78 1.57
C LEU A 26 -1.74 7.68 0.29
N HIS A 27 -1.62 8.76 -0.47
CA HIS A 27 -0.79 8.83 -1.65
C HIS A 27 0.69 8.66 -1.30
N ALA A 28 1.19 9.37 -0.28
CA ALA A 28 2.55 9.18 0.20
C ALA A 28 2.81 7.75 0.70
N LEU A 29 1.84 7.13 1.38
CA LEU A 29 1.92 5.73 1.81
C LEU A 29 1.92 4.77 0.62
N TYR A 30 1.13 5.04 -0.42
CA TYR A 30 1.07 4.25 -1.63
C TYR A 30 2.40 4.28 -2.38
N LEU A 31 3.04 5.45 -2.51
CA LEU A 31 4.38 5.57 -3.12
C LEU A 31 5.44 4.75 -2.36
N LYS A 32 5.40 4.78 -1.01
CA LYS A 32 6.28 3.92 -0.18
C LYS A 32 5.99 2.44 -0.40
N TRP A 33 4.72 2.07 -0.45
CA TRP A 33 4.31 0.69 -0.68
C TRP A 33 4.78 0.20 -2.06
N LEU A 34 4.64 1.03 -3.11
CA LEU A 34 5.21 0.72 -4.43
C LEU A 34 6.72 0.52 -4.30
N ALA A 35 7.46 1.48 -3.73
CA ALA A 35 8.91 1.38 -3.55
C ALA A 35 9.40 0.06 -2.91
N ILE A 36 8.62 -0.49 -1.98
CA ILE A 36 8.94 -1.74 -1.28
C ILE A 36 8.51 -2.97 -2.10
N ASN A 37 7.38 -2.88 -2.79
CA ASN A 37 6.79 -3.98 -3.55
C ASN A 37 7.18 -3.86 -5.02
N GLU A 38 8.48 -3.87 -5.35
CA GLU A 38 9.00 -3.69 -6.72
C GLU A 38 8.34 -4.60 -7.77
N ASP A 39 7.72 -5.70 -7.35
CA ASP A 39 6.91 -6.64 -8.14
C ASP A 39 5.42 -6.25 -8.31
N TYR A 40 5.09 -4.96 -8.28
CA TYR A 40 3.76 -4.50 -8.71
C TYR A 40 3.46 -4.92 -10.15
N HIS A 41 2.20 -5.25 -10.39
CA HIS A 41 1.74 -5.89 -11.62
C HIS A 41 1.14 -4.90 -12.62
N PHE A 42 1.48 -3.60 -12.53
CA PHE A 42 0.95 -2.59 -13.43
C PHE A 42 2.00 -1.54 -13.80
N ASP A 43 1.71 -0.79 -14.86
CA ASP A 43 2.49 0.32 -15.39
C ASP A 43 2.14 1.54 -14.54
N VAL A 44 3.06 1.96 -13.68
CA VAL A 44 2.93 3.14 -12.82
C VAL A 44 2.90 4.46 -13.60
N GLU A 45 3.33 4.48 -14.87
CA GLU A 45 3.29 5.67 -15.74
C GLU A 45 1.97 5.77 -16.52
N ASP A 46 1.20 4.68 -16.63
CA ASP A 46 -0.17 4.72 -17.13
C ASP A 46 -1.07 5.37 -16.07
N GLU A 47 -1.47 6.62 -16.31
CA GLU A 47 -2.31 7.40 -15.40
C GLU A 47 -3.62 6.68 -15.04
N LYS A 48 -4.23 5.94 -15.98
CA LYS A 48 -5.46 5.21 -15.73
C LYS A 48 -5.20 3.99 -14.84
N ALA A 49 -4.13 3.25 -15.11
CA ALA A 49 -3.74 2.11 -14.28
C ALA A 49 -3.37 2.57 -12.86
N TYR A 50 -2.57 3.64 -12.74
CA TYR A 50 -2.18 4.23 -11.47
C TYR A 50 -3.40 4.67 -10.65
N LYS A 51 -4.33 5.44 -11.24
CA LYS A 51 -5.56 5.86 -10.53
C LYS A 51 -6.42 4.67 -10.11
N GLU A 52 -6.59 3.66 -10.96
CA GLU A 52 -7.36 2.46 -10.64
C GLU A 52 -6.74 1.70 -9.45
N ARG A 53 -5.41 1.54 -9.43
CA ARG A 53 -4.68 0.80 -8.40
C ARG A 53 -4.59 1.58 -7.10
N PHE A 54 -4.37 2.88 -7.17
CA PHE A 54 -4.40 3.76 -5.99
C PHE A 54 -5.78 3.76 -5.33
N GLY A 55 -6.87 3.79 -6.11
CA GLY A 55 -8.23 3.67 -5.57
C GLY A 55 -8.44 2.41 -4.73
N LYS A 56 -8.07 1.25 -5.28
CA LYS A 56 -8.15 -0.04 -4.57
C LYS A 56 -7.27 -0.07 -3.33
N PHE A 57 -6.08 0.52 -3.41
CA PHE A 57 -5.18 0.68 -2.27
C PHE A 57 -5.80 1.49 -1.14
N MET A 58 -6.45 2.61 -1.44
CA MET A 58 -7.14 3.42 -0.43
C MET A 58 -8.25 2.64 0.27
N ASP A 59 -9.06 1.89 -0.49
CA ASP A 59 -10.15 1.09 0.07
C ASP A 59 -9.62 -0.01 0.99
N ASN A 60 -8.56 -0.70 0.60
CA ASN A 60 -7.91 -1.70 1.43
C ASN A 60 -7.24 -1.10 2.67
N ALA A 61 -6.56 0.05 2.55
CA ALA A 61 -5.97 0.77 3.68
C ALA A 61 -7.02 1.15 4.73
N ARG A 62 -8.17 1.67 4.29
CA ARG A 62 -9.32 1.99 5.16
C ARG A 62 -9.89 0.73 5.81
N TYR A 63 -10.06 -0.34 5.05
CA TYR A 63 -10.54 -1.62 5.56
C TYR A 63 -9.61 -2.17 6.65
N ILE A 64 -8.29 -2.14 6.42
CA ILE A 64 -7.28 -2.58 7.40
C ILE A 64 -7.36 -1.76 8.68
N ASN A 65 -7.40 -0.42 8.58
CA ASN A 65 -7.52 0.46 9.76
C ASN A 65 -8.80 0.13 10.56
N MET A 66 -9.94 0.01 9.88
CA MET A 66 -11.21 -0.38 10.52
C MET A 66 -11.12 -1.75 11.19
N ARG A 67 -10.57 -2.76 10.50
CA ARG A 67 -10.47 -4.13 10.99
C ARG A 67 -9.54 -4.23 12.20
N ASN A 68 -8.41 -3.53 12.18
CA ASN A 68 -7.43 -3.54 13.26
C ASN A 68 -7.90 -2.85 14.55
N LYS A 69 -8.97 -2.04 14.46
CA LYS A 69 -9.65 -1.44 15.62
C LYS A 69 -10.70 -2.34 16.23
N SER A 70 -11.16 -3.36 15.50
CA SER A 70 -12.06 -4.36 16.06
C SER A 70 -11.32 -5.25 17.06
N ALA A 71 -12.04 -5.90 17.98
CA ALA A 71 -11.47 -6.86 18.94
C ALA A 71 -11.05 -8.20 18.30
N SER A 72 -10.58 -8.17 17.05
CA SER A 72 -10.11 -9.35 16.34
C SER A 72 -8.75 -9.78 16.87
N SER A 73 -8.55 -11.09 17.02
CA SER A 73 -7.26 -11.70 17.35
C SER A 73 -6.26 -11.65 16.19
N THR A 74 -6.70 -11.24 14.99
CA THR A 74 -5.86 -11.12 13.79
C THR A 74 -5.70 -9.66 13.41
N VAL A 75 -4.46 -9.26 13.16
CA VAL A 75 -4.09 -7.94 12.63
C VAL A 75 -3.89 -8.05 11.12
N CYS A 76 -4.53 -7.16 10.36
CA CYS A 76 -4.30 -7.02 8.94
C CYS A 76 -3.18 -5.99 8.68
N GLY A 77 -2.38 -6.20 7.65
CA GLY A 77 -1.32 -5.28 7.23
C GLY A 77 -1.34 -5.07 5.72
N LEU A 78 -0.65 -4.02 5.27
CA LEU A 78 -0.36 -3.85 3.84
C LEU A 78 0.55 -4.99 3.38
N ASN A 79 0.23 -5.55 2.23
CA ASN A 79 0.89 -6.69 1.61
C ASN A 79 0.96 -6.50 0.07
N PRO A 80 1.62 -7.38 -0.70
CA PRO A 80 1.75 -7.23 -2.16
C PRO A 80 0.44 -7.20 -2.97
N TYR A 81 -0.70 -7.51 -2.33
CA TYR A 81 -2.03 -7.52 -2.96
C TYR A 81 -2.90 -6.33 -2.53
N SER A 82 -2.30 -5.33 -1.87
CA SER A 82 -3.07 -4.21 -1.29
C SER A 82 -3.68 -3.28 -2.33
N ASP A 83 -3.28 -3.36 -3.60
CA ASP A 83 -3.86 -2.65 -4.74
C ASP A 83 -4.85 -3.51 -5.57
N LEU A 84 -5.21 -4.69 -5.05
CA LEU A 84 -6.20 -5.58 -5.64
C LEU A 84 -7.55 -5.50 -4.91
N SER A 85 -8.63 -5.60 -5.66
CA SER A 85 -9.94 -5.91 -5.10
C SER A 85 -10.02 -7.37 -4.64
N ALA A 86 -10.96 -7.69 -3.75
CA ALA A 86 -11.19 -9.07 -3.31
C ALA A 86 -11.50 -10.02 -4.49
N THR A 87 -12.21 -9.54 -5.52
CA THR A 87 -12.51 -10.30 -6.74
C THR A 87 -11.25 -10.59 -7.56
N GLU A 88 -10.36 -9.61 -7.71
CA GLU A 88 -9.08 -9.80 -8.41
C GLU A 88 -8.17 -10.78 -7.67
N PHE A 89 -8.08 -10.64 -6.35
CA PHE A 89 -7.31 -11.54 -5.50
C PHE A 89 -7.86 -12.98 -5.57
N GLY A 90 -9.17 -13.16 -5.36
CA GLY A 90 -9.82 -14.48 -5.34
C GLY A 90 -9.84 -15.18 -6.69
N SER A 91 -9.89 -14.45 -7.79
CA SER A 91 -9.84 -15.03 -9.14
C SER A 91 -8.41 -15.30 -9.63
N SER A 92 -7.38 -14.77 -8.95
CA SER A 92 -6.00 -14.72 -9.45
C SER A 92 -5.90 -14.12 -10.88
N ARG A 93 -6.89 -13.30 -11.25
CA ARG A 93 -6.98 -12.58 -12.52
C ARG A 93 -7.08 -11.10 -12.23
N TYR A 94 -5.95 -10.44 -12.36
CA TYR A 94 -5.85 -8.99 -12.31
C TYR A 94 -5.24 -8.48 -13.60
N LYS A 95 -5.61 -7.25 -13.99
CA LYS A 95 -4.98 -6.60 -15.14
C LYS A 95 -3.50 -6.44 -14.85
N SER A 96 -2.69 -7.24 -15.55
CA SER A 96 -1.25 -7.07 -15.59
C SER A 96 -0.92 -6.06 -16.68
N TYR A 97 -0.26 -4.97 -16.33
CA TYR A 97 0.26 -4.02 -17.31
C TYR A 97 1.77 -4.21 -17.36
N PRO A 98 2.34 -4.58 -18.52
CA PRO A 98 3.77 -4.86 -18.63
C PRO A 98 4.58 -3.63 -18.22
N LYS A 99 5.54 -3.82 -17.31
CA LYS A 99 6.47 -2.76 -16.90
C LYS A 99 7.32 -2.31 -18.09
N LYS A 100 7.60 -1.01 -18.14
CA LYS A 100 8.67 -0.50 -19.02
C LYS A 100 10.02 -0.80 -18.37
N ALA A 101 11.04 -1.11 -19.17
CA ALA A 101 12.36 -1.50 -18.65
C ALA A 101 13.04 -0.42 -17.78
N ASN A 102 12.70 0.86 -17.95
CA ASN A 102 13.33 2.00 -17.27
C ASN A 102 12.33 2.82 -16.45
N GLN A 103 11.32 2.16 -15.89
CA GLN A 103 10.22 2.85 -15.23
C GLN A 103 10.67 3.55 -13.95
N VAL A 104 10.41 4.86 -13.87
CA VAL A 104 10.72 5.66 -12.67
C VAL A 104 9.40 6.02 -12.00
N ILE A 105 9.21 5.65 -10.74
CA ILE A 105 8.07 6.15 -9.97
C ILE A 105 8.37 7.61 -9.63
N ALA A 106 7.79 8.53 -10.41
CA ALA A 106 7.86 9.96 -10.14
C ALA A 106 7.35 10.23 -8.70
N GLY A 107 8.14 10.96 -7.90
CA GLY A 107 7.88 11.22 -6.48
C GLY A 107 8.64 10.31 -5.49
N ILE A 108 9.21 9.17 -5.92
CA ILE A 108 10.13 8.40 -5.05
C ILE A 108 11.47 9.14 -4.88
N ALA A 109 12.00 9.77 -5.93
CA ALA A 109 13.25 10.52 -5.84
C ALA A 109 13.17 11.67 -4.81
N GLU A 110 12.09 12.46 -4.84
CA GLU A 110 11.81 13.50 -3.83
C GLU A 110 11.59 12.91 -2.42
N TYR A 111 11.01 11.71 -2.31
CA TYR A 111 10.83 11.04 -1.02
C TYR A 111 12.15 10.49 -0.45
N MET A 112 13.04 9.97 -1.30
CA MET A 112 14.34 9.43 -0.90
C MET A 112 15.35 10.53 -0.56
N ASP A 113 15.32 11.68 -1.24
CA ASP A 113 16.16 12.85 -0.92
C ASP A 113 15.81 13.45 0.46
N ASN A 114 14.52 13.45 0.83
CA ASN A 114 14.07 13.91 2.14
C ASN A 114 14.45 12.99 3.32
N LYS A 115 15.10 11.84 3.06
CA LYS A 115 15.61 10.94 4.09
C LYS A 115 17.11 11.13 4.37
N ALA A 116 17.78 11.99 3.60
CA ALA A 116 19.23 12.25 3.70
C ALA A 116 19.59 13.57 4.41
N ASN A 117 18.62 14.32 4.94
CA ASN A 117 18.82 15.53 5.74
C ASN A 117 18.33 15.36 7.17
#